data_AF-K0Z1T2-F1
#
_entry.id   AF-K0Z1T2-F1
#
_cell.length_a   1.000
_cell.length_b   1.000
_cell.length_c   1.000
_cell.angle_alpha   90.00
_cell.angle_beta   90.00
_cell.angle_gamma   90.00
#
_symmetry.space_group_name_H-M   'P 1'
#
loop_
_entity.id
_entity.type
_entity.pdbx_description
1 polymer ?
#
loop_
_entity_poly.entity_id
_entity_poly.type
_entity_poly.pdbx_seq_one_letter_code
_entity_poly.pdbx_strand_id
1 'polypeptide(L)' 'GLHKIELTCFGYNVQSQRVAEKLGFTLEARIRDRKDAQGNRCDSLIYGLLKSEWEVKNE' A
#
# COMPACT_ATOMS: atom_id res chain seq x y z
N GLY A 1 19.37 9.03 -1.95
CA GLY A 1 18.57 7.81 -2.17
C GLY A 1 17.23 7.95 -1.49
N LEU A 2 16.28 7.05 -1.78
CA LEU A 2 14.95 7.05 -1.17
C LEU A 2 15.00 6.44 0.25
N HIS A 3 14.24 7.01 1.20
CA HIS A 3 14.07 6.47 2.55
C HIS A 3 12.82 5.58 2.67
N LYS A 4 11.76 5.89 1.92
CA LYS A 4 10.48 5.19 1.99
C LYS A 4 9.85 5.16 0.61
N ILE A 5 9.08 4.10 0.36
CA ILE A 5 8.18 3.97 -0.78
C ILE A 5 6.77 3.78 -0.23
N GLU A 6 5.81 4.48 -0.83
CA GLU A 6 4.39 4.34 -0.49
C GLU A 6 3.61 3.81 -1.70
N LEU A 7 2.66 2.92 -1.41
CA LEU A 7 1.73 2.35 -2.37
C LEU A 7 0.31 2.61 -1.88
N THR A 8 -0.54 3.18 -2.74
CA THR A 8 -1.96 3.38 -2.44
C THR A 8 -2.80 2.49 -3.35
N CYS A 9 -3.79 1.80 -2.78
CA CYS A 9 -4.77 1.03 -3.56
C CYS A 9 -6.16 1.11 -2.92
N PHE A 10 -7.21 0.87 -3.71
CA PHE A 10 -8.55 0.79 -3.16
C PHE A 10 -8.79 -0.55 -2.46
N GLY A 11 -9.61 -0.54 -1.41
CA GLY A 11 -9.88 -1.69 -0.55
C GLY A 11 -10.54 -2.86 -1.27
N TYR A 12 -11.21 -2.62 -2.40
CA TYR A 12 -11.76 -3.69 -3.25
C TYR A 12 -10.69 -4.36 -4.13
N ASN A 13 -9.52 -3.73 -4.33
CA ASN A 13 -8.44 -4.28 -5.15
C ASN A 13 -7.55 -5.22 -4.34
N VAL A 14 -8.11 -6.38 -3.99
CA VAL A 14 -7.46 -7.42 -3.19
C VAL A 14 -6.17 -7.92 -3.84
N GLN A 15 -6.09 -7.91 -5.17
CA GLN A 15 -4.89 -8.34 -5.90
C GLN A 15 -3.72 -7.39 -5.64
N SER A 16 -3.95 -6.08 -5.67
CA SER A 16 -2.91 -5.08 -5.37
C SER A 16 -2.46 -5.15 -3.90
N GLN A 17 -3.38 -5.39 -2.96
CA GLN A 17 -3.05 -5.60 -1.54
C GLN A 17 -2.09 -6.78 -1.35
N ARG A 18 -2.41 -7.93 -1.96
CA ARG A 18 -1.55 -9.13 -1.90
C ARG A 18 -0.16 -8.90 -2.50
N VAL A 19 -0.06 -8.11 -3.57
CA VAL A 19 1.25 -7.75 -4.15
C VAL A 19 2.05 -6.88 -3.17
N ALA A 20 1.43 -5.88 -2.56
CA ALA A 20 2.08 -5.03 -1.56
C ALA A 20 2.61 -5.86 -0.37
N GLU A 21 1.76 -6.71 0.20
CA GLU A 21 2.10 -7.61 1.30
C GLU A 21 3.22 -8.58 0.91
N LYS A 22 3.15 -9.20 -0.27
CA LYS A 22 4.19 -10.11 -0.77
C LYS A 22 5.55 -9.42 -0.96
N LEU A 23 5.54 -8.17 -1.42
CA LEU A 23 6.76 -7.36 -1.57
C LEU A 23 7.30 -6.87 -0.21
N GLY A 24 6.53 -7.03 0.88
CA GLY A 24 6.94 -6.69 2.24
C GLY A 24 6.51 -5.30 2.68
N PHE A 25 5.60 -4.65 1.95
CA PHE A 25 5.01 -3.40 2.43
C PHE A 25 4.09 -3.68 3.63
N THR A 26 4.02 -2.72 4.55
CA THR A 26 3.15 -2.74 5.73
C THR A 26 1.95 -1.81 5.52
N LEU A 27 0.74 -2.24 5.89
CA LEU A 27 -0.43 -1.37 5.87
C LEU A 27 -0.31 -0.31 6.99
N GLU A 28 -0.20 0.95 6.62
CA GLU A 28 -0.02 2.06 7.57
C GLU A 28 -1.32 2.84 7.82
N ALA A 29 -2.20 2.93 6.81
CA ALA A 29 -3.45 3.66 6.94
C ALA A 29 -4.59 3.11 6.09
N ARG A 30 -5.81 3.32 6.59
CA ARG A 30 -7.08 3.07 5.89
C ARG A 30 -7.95 4.31 5.96
N ILE A 31 -8.14 4.97 4.82
CA ILE A 31 -9.04 6.12 4.69
C ILE A 31 -10.38 5.60 4.20
N ARG A 32 -11.40 5.68 5.06
CA ARG A 32 -12.75 5.19 4.73
C ARG A 32 -13.51 6.17 3.85
N ASP A 33 -14.46 5.64 3.09
CA ASP A 33 -15.43 6.42 2.29
C ASP A 33 -14.78 7.36 1.26
N ARG A 34 -13.66 6.97 0.63
CA ARG A 34 -13.06 7.71 -0.49
C ARG A 34 -13.83 7.41 -1.79
N LYS A 35 -14.01 8.40 -2.65
CA LYS A 35 -14.52 8.18 -4.01
C LYS A 35 -13.42 7.62 -4.92
N ASP A 36 -13.74 6.55 -5.64
CA ASP A 36 -12.95 6.09 -6.78
C ASP A 36 -13.21 6.94 -8.04
N ALA A 37 -12.57 6.59 -9.16
CA ALA A 37 -12.75 7.29 -10.43
C ALA A 37 -14.16 7.11 -11.03
N GLN A 38 -14.93 6.14 -10.56
CA GLN A 38 -16.32 5.87 -10.95
C GLN A 38 -17.32 6.53 -9.98
N GLY A 39 -16.84 7.18 -8.92
CA GLY A 39 -17.65 7.83 -7.90
C GLY A 39 -18.16 6.90 -6.79
N ASN A 40 -17.80 5.62 -6.80
CA ASN A 40 -18.17 4.69 -5.73
C ASN A 40 -17.36 5.00 -4.47
N ARG A 41 -18.02 4.84 -3.32
CA ARG A 41 -17.37 4.98 -2.02
C ARG A 41 -16.69 3.68 -1.61
N CYS A 42 -15.41 3.74 -1.34
CA CYS A 42 -14.61 2.62 -0.90
C CYS A 42 -13.44 3.08 -0.02
N ASP A 43 -12.77 2.12 0.61
CA ASP A 43 -11.58 2.42 1.39
C ASP A 43 -10.38 2.70 0.49
N SER A 44 -9.54 3.68 0.86
CA SER A 44 -8.19 3.87 0.32
C SER A 44 -7.21 3.30 1.33
N LEU A 45 -6.41 2.32 0.90
CA LEU A 45 -5.37 1.72 1.71
C LEU A 45 -4.03 2.33 1.33
N ILE A 46 -3.23 2.68 2.33
CA ILE A 46 -1.87 3.20 2.17
C ILE A 46 -0.91 2.22 2.82
N TYR A 47 0.02 1.73 2.00
CA TYR A 47 1.07 0.80 2.38
C TYR A 47 2.42 1.51 2.33
N GLY A 48 3.28 1.27 3.32
CA GLY A 48 4.63 1.81 3.41
C GLY A 48 5.70 0.71 3.39
N LEU A 49 6.84 1.01 2.79
CA LEU A 49 8.05 0.20 2.87
C LEU A 49 9.24 1.14 3.13
N LEU A 50 9.94 0.94 4.24
CA LEU A 50 11.10 1.71 4.66
C LEU A 50 12.40 1.13 4.10
N LYS A 51 13.41 1.99 3.98
CA LYS A 51 14.73 1.63 3.46
C LYS A 51 15.35 0.45 4.18
N SER A 52 15.29 0.47 5.51
CA SER A 52 15.77 -0.61 6.36
C SER A 52 15.06 -1.94 6.11
N GLU A 53 13.80 -1.93 5.64
CA GLU A 53 13.02 -3.15 5.44
C GLU A 53 13.34 -3.84 4.10
N TRP A 54 13.67 -3.07 3.05
CA TRP A 54 14.04 -3.67 1.76
C TRP A 54 15.53 -3.95 1.64
N GLU A 55 16.40 -3.23 2.35
CA GLU A 55 17.83 -3.53 2.35
C GLU A 55 18.13 -4.88 3.00
N VAL A 56 17.39 -5.25 4.06
CA VAL A 56 17.47 -6.57 4.72
C VAL A 56 17.10 -7.72 3.77
N LYS A 57 16.31 -7.48 2.72
CA LYS A 57 15.91 -8.51 1.75
C LYS A 57 16.95 -8.77 0.64
N ASN A 58 17.98 -7.93 0.53
CA ASN A 58 19.01 -8.05 -0.52
C ASN A 58 20.31 -8.72 -0.02
N GLU A 59 20.33 -9.20 1.23
CA GLU A 59 21.33 -10.14 1.76
C GLU A 59 20.77 -11.56 1.80
#